data_AF-A0AA96N3A8-F1
#
_entry.id   AF-A0AA96N3A8-F1
#
_cell.length_a   1.000
_cell.length_b   1.000
_cell.length_c   1.000
_cell.angle_alpha   90.00
_cell.angle_beta   90.00
_cell.angle_gamma   90.00
#
_symmetry.space_group_name_H-M   'P 1'
#
loop_
_entity.id
_entity.type
_entity.pdbx_description
1 polymer ?
#
loop_
_entity_poly.entity_id
_entity_poly.type
_entity_poly.pdbx_seq_one_letter_code
_entity_poly.pdbx_strand_id
1 'polypeptide(L)'
;MTQCILQINKKAHRAGDHIAFAAAETLDPPIDIGGGMCYHRYIEHYEKLASEEERKIGLTNILSTEETENEIFYTVDESQIPFIKEVAVSITNEFPESYERQYTEFIQRLQNEKIIA
;
A
#
# COMPACT_ATOMS: atom_id res chain seq x y z
N MET A 1 -14.33 -8.60 10.96
CA MET A 1 -13.69 -7.78 9.93
C MET A 1 -12.26 -7.60 10.39
N THR A 2 -11.30 -8.04 9.59
CA THR A 2 -9.88 -7.93 9.94
C THR A 2 -9.37 -6.62 9.37
N GLN A 3 -8.75 -5.80 10.21
CA GLN A 3 -8.20 -4.52 9.78
C GLN A 3 -6.74 -4.67 9.40
N CYS A 4 -6.31 -3.93 8.40
CA CYS A 4 -4.92 -3.82 8.00
C CYS A 4 -4.54 -2.36 7.78
N ILE A 5 -3.24 -2.11 7.78
CA ILE A 5 -2.65 -0.80 7.52
C ILE A 5 -2.32 -0.74 6.03
N LEU A 6 -2.94 0.21 5.33
CA LEU A 6 -2.67 0.55 3.94
C LEU A 6 -1.69 1.73 3.92
N GLN A 7 -0.47 1.49 3.45
CA GLN A 7 0.52 2.51 3.15
C GLN A 7 0.45 2.87 1.67
N ILE A 8 0.34 4.17 1.36
CA ILE A 8 0.30 4.70 -0.01
C ILE A 8 1.44 5.70 -0.18
N ASN A 9 2.18 5.58 -1.27
CA ASN A 9 3.20 6.56 -1.63
C ASN A 9 2.54 7.80 -2.24
N LYS A 10 2.88 8.99 -1.74
CA LYS A 10 2.37 10.28 -2.23
C LYS A 10 3.11 10.78 -3.47
N LYS A 11 4.34 10.31 -3.68
CA LYS A 11 5.24 10.77 -4.73
C LYS A 11 5.96 9.59 -5.37
N ALA A 12 6.27 9.75 -6.65
CA ALA A 12 7.19 8.87 -7.35
C ALA A 12 8.57 8.90 -6.68
N HIS A 13 9.22 7.75 -6.50
CA HIS A 13 10.60 7.69 -6.03
C HIS A 13 11.58 7.96 -7.18
N ARG A 14 11.21 7.60 -8.41
CA ARG A 14 11.97 7.77 -9.64
C ARG A 14 11.07 8.22 -10.79
N ALA A 15 11.66 8.87 -11.78
CA ALA A 15 10.94 9.22 -13.00
C ALA A 15 10.45 7.94 -13.71
N GLY A 16 9.16 7.91 -14.05
CA GLY A 16 8.51 6.73 -14.66
C GLY A 16 7.90 5.75 -13.67
N ASP A 17 8.01 6.00 -12.35
CA ASP A 17 7.27 5.21 -11.35
C ASP A 17 5.77 5.43 -11.49
N HIS A 18 5.02 4.46 -10.99
CA HIS A 18 3.56 4.48 -10.93
C HIS A 18 3.10 4.40 -9.47
N ILE A 19 1.83 4.68 -9.24
CA ILE A 19 1.22 4.56 -7.92
C ILE A 19 1.52 3.17 -7.33
N ALA A 20 1.92 3.17 -6.07
CA ALA A 20 2.30 1.98 -5.33
C ALA A 20 1.69 2.02 -3.93
N PHE A 21 1.36 0.84 -3.40
CA PHE A 21 0.89 0.69 -2.04
C PHE A 21 1.38 -0.63 -1.43
N ALA A 22 1.41 -0.66 -0.10
CA ALA A 22 1.61 -1.87 0.68
C ALA A 22 0.49 -2.00 1.72
N ALA A 23 0.04 -3.23 1.96
CA ALA A 23 -0.90 -3.54 3.03
C ALA A 23 -0.23 -4.46 4.05
N ALA A 24 -0.35 -4.13 5.33
CA ALA A 24 0.21 -4.92 6.42
C ALA A 24 -0.84 -5.20 7.49
N GLU A 25 -0.94 -6.45 7.93
CA GLU A 25 -1.74 -6.79 9.11
C GLU A 25 -0.91 -6.59 10.39
N THR A 26 -1.59 -6.36 11.51
CA THR A 26 -0.97 -6.34 12.84
C THR A 26 -0.95 -7.76 13.41
N LEU A 27 0.19 -8.18 13.94
CA LEU A 27 0.38 -9.48 14.57
C LEU A 27 0.11 -9.38 16.07
N ASP A 28 -0.95 -10.05 16.53
CA ASP A 28 -1.27 -10.19 17.95
C ASP A 28 -1.53 -11.68 18.29
N PRO A 29 -0.61 -12.39 18.95
CA PRO A 29 0.65 -11.87 19.52
C PRO A 29 1.74 -11.61 18.45
N PRO A 30 2.73 -10.74 18.74
CA PRO A 30 3.89 -10.53 17.87
C PRO A 30 4.74 -11.81 17.71
N ILE A 31 5.44 -11.94 16.59
CA ILE A 31 6.28 -13.11 16.26
C ILE A 31 7.76 -12.82 16.57
N ASP A 32 8.46 -13.71 17.27
CA ASP A 32 9.91 -13.62 17.47
C ASP A 32 10.66 -14.17 16.25
N ILE A 33 11.50 -13.33 15.65
CA ILE A 33 12.38 -13.68 14.53
C ILE A 33 13.83 -13.45 14.97
N GLY A 34 14.44 -14.48 15.59
CA GLY A 34 15.86 -14.46 15.93
C GLY A 34 16.24 -13.44 17.02
N GLY A 35 15.36 -13.22 18.00
CA GLY A 35 15.59 -12.29 19.11
C GLY A 35 15.03 -10.89 18.88
N GLY A 36 14.30 -10.68 17.80
CA GLY A 36 13.59 -9.44 17.49
C GLY A 36 12.09 -9.69 17.32
N MET A 37 11.26 -8.86 17.96
CA MET A 37 9.81 -8.96 17.85
C MET A 37 9.30 -8.30 16.58
N CYS A 38 8.48 -9.04 15.83
CA CYS A 38 7.80 -8.59 14.63
C CYS A 38 6.33 -8.35 14.93
N TYR A 39 5.88 -7.12 14.69
CA TYR A 39 4.53 -6.66 14.99
C TYR A 39 3.64 -6.58 13.75
N HIS A 40 4.20 -6.63 12.55
CA HIS A 40 3.44 -6.47 11.31
C HIS A 40 3.92 -7.43 10.22
N ARG A 41 2.97 -7.89 9.40
CA ARG A 41 3.26 -8.71 8.22
C ARG A 41 2.66 -8.07 6.99
N TYR A 42 3.47 -7.88 5.95
CA TYR A 42 2.93 -7.47 4.65
C TYR A 42 2.08 -8.59 4.07
N ILE A 43 0.85 -8.25 3.73
CA ILE A 43 -0.14 -9.17 3.13
C ILE A 43 -0.36 -8.88 1.65
N GLU A 44 -0.06 -7.66 1.19
CA GLU A 44 -0.12 -7.29 -0.22
C GLU A 44 0.85 -6.15 -0.54
N HIS A 45 1.35 -6.15 -1.76
CA HIS A 45 2.15 -5.07 -2.32
C HIS A 45 1.81 -4.89 -3.79
N TYR A 46 1.48 -3.66 -4.18
CA TYR A 46 1.32 -3.28 -5.56
C TYR A 46 2.36 -2.23 -5.94
N GLU A 47 3.13 -2.53 -6.97
CA GLU A 47 4.02 -1.60 -7.65
C GLU A 47 4.14 -2.05 -9.11
N LYS A 48 3.89 -1.15 -10.07
CA LYS A 48 4.12 -1.46 -11.49
C LYS A 48 5.59 -1.28 -11.80
N LEU A 49 6.31 -2.39 -11.74
CA LEU A 49 7.71 -2.47 -12.10
C LEU A 49 7.87 -2.78 -13.60
N ALA A 50 8.99 -2.38 -14.19
CA ALA A 50 9.33 -2.69 -15.57
C ALA A 50 9.57 -4.20 -15.81
N SER A 51 9.86 -4.95 -14.74
CA SER A 51 9.91 -6.42 -14.69
C SER A 51 9.02 -6.92 -13.55
N GLU A 52 8.38 -8.08 -13.70
CA GLU A 52 7.39 -8.62 -12.74
C GLU A 52 7.93 -9.01 -11.35
N GLU A 53 9.15 -8.61 -10.97
CA GLU A 53 9.96 -9.38 -10.00
C GLU A 53 10.00 -8.91 -8.54
N GLU A 54 9.26 -7.88 -8.09
CA GLU A 54 9.25 -7.54 -6.64
C GLU A 54 7.85 -7.44 -6.04
N ARG A 55 7.25 -8.61 -5.78
CA ARG A 55 6.22 -8.70 -4.74
C ARG A 55 6.92 -8.60 -3.38
N LYS A 56 6.75 -7.49 -2.66
CA LYS A 56 7.16 -7.40 -1.25
C LYS A 56 6.23 -8.27 -0.42
N ILE A 57 6.61 -9.52 -0.20
CA ILE A 57 5.98 -10.44 0.75
C ILE A 57 6.99 -10.67 1.86
N GLY A 58 6.66 -10.31 3.10
CA GLY A 58 7.63 -10.40 4.18
C GLY A 58 7.13 -9.86 5.52
N LEU A 59 7.91 -10.14 6.55
CA LEU A 59 7.71 -9.66 7.91
C LEU A 59 8.42 -8.30 8.07
N THR A 60 7.78 -7.34 8.73
CA THR A 60 8.41 -6.04 9.04
C THR A 60 8.28 -5.71 10.52
N ASN A 61 9.41 -5.32 11.11
CA ASN A 61 9.48 -4.95 12.52
C ASN A 61 9.15 -3.47 12.75
N ILE A 62 9.20 -2.64 11.69
CA ILE A 62 9.03 -1.19 11.79
C ILE A 62 8.03 -0.79 10.71
N LEU A 63 6.84 -0.42 11.14
CA LEU A 63 5.88 0.31 10.33
C LEU A 63 5.48 1.53 11.16
N SER A 64 6.12 2.67 10.86
CA SER A 64 5.67 3.94 11.42
C SER A 64 4.43 4.34 10.65
N THR A 65 3.28 4.44 11.32
CA THR A 65 2.02 4.88 10.70
C THR A 65 1.87 6.40 10.69
N GLU A 66 2.91 7.13 11.08
CA GLU A 66 2.91 8.59 11.03
C GLU A 66 3.01 9.06 9.57
N GLU A 67 2.07 9.91 9.17
CA GLU A 67 2.07 10.49 7.83
C GLU A 67 3.34 11.32 7.60
N THR A 68 4.00 11.09 6.47
CA THR A 68 5.19 11.85 6.05
C THR A 68 4.92 12.63 4.78
N GLU A 69 5.89 13.41 4.31
CA GLU A 69 5.81 14.05 3.00
C GLU A 69 5.77 13.06 1.82
N ASN A 70 6.12 11.79 2.07
CA ASN A 70 6.27 10.76 1.04
C ASN A 70 5.21 9.66 1.14
N GLU A 71 4.65 9.43 2.32
CA GLU A 71 3.78 8.29 2.61
C GLU A 71 2.57 8.72 3.43
N ILE A 72 1.42 8.09 3.18
CA ILE A 72 0.20 8.21 3.98
C ILE A 72 -0.30 6.82 4.37
N PHE A 73 -0.91 6.72 5.54
CA PHE A 73 -1.35 5.47 6.13
C PHE A 73 -2.84 5.53 6.45
N TYR A 74 -3.56 4.47 6.10
CA TYR A 74 -4.97 4.30 6.43
C TYR A 74 -5.21 2.95 7.09
N THR A 75 -6.17 2.89 8.02
CA THR A 75 -6.73 1.62 8.48
C THR A 75 -7.88 1.23 7.58
N VAL A 76 -7.79 0.08 6.92
CA VAL A 76 -8.82 -0.43 5.99
C VAL A 76 -9.23 -1.85 6.35
N ASP A 77 -10.40 -2.29 5.91
CA ASP A 77 -10.78 -3.70 5.99
C ASP A 77 -9.94 -4.50 4.99
N GLU A 78 -9.31 -5.57 5.47
CA GLU A 78 -8.50 -6.49 4.66
C GLU A 78 -9.28 -7.04 3.46
N SER A 79 -10.60 -7.22 3.57
CA SER A 79 -11.42 -7.70 2.46
C SER A 79 -11.46 -6.73 1.27
N GLN A 80 -11.07 -5.46 1.46
CA GLN A 80 -11.03 -4.43 0.42
C GLN A 80 -9.71 -4.45 -0.37
N ILE A 81 -8.68 -5.15 0.10
CA ILE A 81 -7.36 -5.18 -0.54
C ILE A 81 -7.40 -5.62 -2.01
N PRO A 82 -8.17 -6.67 -2.41
CA PRO A 82 -8.30 -7.02 -3.83
C PRO A 82 -8.87 -5.88 -4.68
N PHE A 83 -9.87 -5.17 -4.17
CA PHE A 83 -10.47 -4.03 -4.86
C PHE A 83 -9.49 -2.85 -4.95
N ILE A 84 -8.79 -2.51 -3.87
CA ILE A 84 -7.76 -1.46 -3.85
C ILE A 84 -6.69 -1.74 -4.93
N LYS A 85 -6.29 -3.01 -5.09
CA LYS A 85 -5.37 -3.44 -6.14
C LYS A 85 -5.92 -3.24 -7.54
N GLU A 86 -7.18 -3.61 -7.78
CA GLU A 86 -7.86 -3.40 -9.06
C GLU A 86 -7.92 -1.91 -9.42
N VAL A 87 -8.22 -1.05 -8.45
CA VAL A 87 -8.21 0.41 -8.63
C VAL A 87 -6.81 0.89 -9.02
N ALA A 88 -5.77 0.45 -8.30
CA ALA A 88 -4.39 0.85 -8.61
C ALA A 88 -3.96 0.41 -10.02
N VAL A 89 -4.30 -0.82 -10.43
CA VAL A 89 -4.03 -1.34 -11.79
C VAL A 89 -4.78 -0.55 -12.85
N SER A 90 -6.07 -0.27 -12.63
CA SER A 90 -6.90 0.50 -13.56
C SER A 90 -6.31 1.89 -13.81
N ILE A 91 -6.01 2.61 -12.74
CA ILE A 91 -5.47 3.98 -12.78
C ILE A 91 -4.10 4.02 -13.46
N THR A 92 -3.26 3.06 -13.13
CA THR A 92 -1.92 2.90 -13.71
C THR A 92 -1.96 2.68 -15.22
N ASN A 93 -3.03 2.07 -15.74
CA ASN A 93 -3.24 1.89 -17.18
C ASN A 93 -3.96 3.08 -17.83
N GLU A 94 -4.80 3.79 -17.09
CA GLU A 94 -5.51 4.98 -17.56
C GLU A 94 -4.60 6.21 -17.68
N PHE A 95 -3.65 6.36 -16.75
CA PHE A 95 -2.75 7.51 -16.67
C PHE A 95 -1.26 7.12 -16.63
N PRO A 96 -0.75 6.36 -17.61
CA PRO A 96 0.57 5.73 -17.53
C PRO A 96 1.76 6.71 -17.41
N GLU A 97 1.58 7.98 -17.75
CA GLU A 97 2.67 8.97 -17.79
C GLU A 97 2.64 9.97 -16.62
N SER A 98 1.62 9.94 -15.76
CA SER A 98 1.44 10.96 -14.72
C SER A 98 1.18 10.35 -13.35
N TYR A 99 2.24 10.23 -12.54
CA TYR A 99 2.12 9.78 -11.16
C TYR A 99 1.18 10.67 -10.35
N GLU A 100 1.27 11.99 -10.48
CA GLU A 100 0.43 12.94 -9.73
C GLU A 100 -1.06 12.70 -10.00
N ARG A 101 -1.41 12.47 -11.28
CA ARG A 101 -2.79 12.12 -11.65
C ARG A 101 -3.18 10.75 -11.14
N GLN A 102 -2.28 9.76 -11.23
CA GLN A 102 -2.53 8.43 -10.67
C GLN A 102 -2.81 8.50 -9.17
N TYR A 103 -2.00 9.21 -8.39
CA TYR A 103 -2.18 9.38 -6.96
C TYR A 103 -3.52 10.06 -6.64
N THR A 104 -3.82 11.19 -7.30
CA THR A 104 -5.06 11.94 -7.06
C THR A 104 -6.31 11.10 -7.33
N GLU A 105 -6.34 10.40 -8.46
CA GLU A 105 -7.44 9.52 -8.85
C GLU A 105 -7.54 8.31 -7.92
N PHE A 106 -6.40 7.80 -7.43
CA PHE A 106 -6.38 6.64 -6.53
C PHE A 106 -7.03 6.98 -5.20
N ILE A 107 -6.61 8.09 -4.58
CA ILE A 107 -7.22 8.58 -3.35
C ILE A 107 -8.71 8.88 -3.55
N GLN A 108 -9.07 9.59 -4.62
CA GLN A 108 -10.46 9.97 -4.89
C GLN A 108 -11.38 8.75 -5.07
N ARG A 109 -10.94 7.70 -5.79
CA ARG A 109 -11.74 6.48 -5.96
C ARG A 109 -11.90 5.72 -4.65
N LEU A 110 -10.84 5.61 -3.84
CA LEU A 110 -10.94 4.97 -2.53
C LEU A 110 -11.86 5.74 -1.56
N GLN A 111 -11.86 7.07 -1.62
CA GLN A 111 -12.78 7.92 -0.83
C GLN A 111 -14.23 7.79 -1.30
N ASN A 112 -14.48 7.76 -2.61
CA ASN A 112 -15.82 7.60 -3.18
C ASN A 112 -16.47 6.26 -2.76
N GLU A 113 -15.66 5.21 -2.69
CA GLU A 113 -16.06 3.88 -2.21
C GLU A 113 -16.06 3.76 -0.68
N LYS A 114 -15.73 4.84 0.04
CA LYS A 114 -15.68 4.92 1.51
C LYS A 114 -14.74 3.90 2.15
N ILE A 115 -13.67 3.54 1.43
CA ILE A 115 -12.62 2.65 1.91
C ILE A 115 -11.65 3.41 2.82
N ILE A 116 -11.37 4.67 2.48
CA ILE A 116 -10.54 5.60 3.25
C ILE A 116 -11.31 6.89 3.52
N ALA A 117 -10.91 7.63 4.56
CA ALA A 117 -11.46 8.92 4.96
C ALA A 117 -10.56 10.06 4.50
#